data_AF-A0A939XU98-F1
#
_entry.id   AF-A0A939XU98-F1
#
_cell.length_a   1.000
_cell.length_b   1.000
_cell.length_c   1.000
_cell.angle_alpha   90.00
_cell.angle_beta   90.00
_cell.angle_gamma   90.00
#
_symmetry.space_group_name_H-M   'P 1'
#
loop_
_entity.id
_entity.type
_entity.pdbx_description
1 polymer ?
#
loop_
_entity_poly.entity_id
_entity_poly.type
_entity_poly.pdbx_seq_one_letter_code
_entity_poly.pdbx_strand_id
1 'polypeptide(L)'
;MKRLIIIILAIFTCIQCSAQNQDADALFQKANDAYIAKDYKLAADLYEQILAQDLTAPELYYNLGNAYYKQNKYTLAILNYERALKLDDEFEDAKNNLKLVNLSLEDNLKDIPSTNFAAITEMIGKGVGLSGWAVFSLVFLGVGLGLFLLYFFSDRLNLRKLAFSFGFVFIVL
;
A
#
# COMPACT_ATOMS: atom_id res chain seq x y z
N MET A 1 -4.69 -46.95 -32.66
CA MET A 1 -3.42 -46.58 -31.97
C MET A 1 -3.41 -45.15 -31.45
N LYS A 2 -3.66 -44.12 -32.28
CA LYS A 2 -3.69 -42.71 -31.82
C LYS A 2 -4.65 -42.42 -30.66
N ARG A 3 -5.86 -43.01 -30.67
CA ARG A 3 -6.84 -42.89 -29.57
C ARG A 3 -6.38 -43.52 -28.25
N LEU A 4 -5.59 -44.60 -28.31
CA LEU A 4 -5.08 -45.29 -27.12
C LEU A 4 -3.96 -44.46 -26.46
N ILE A 5 -3.11 -43.84 -27.27
CA ILE A 5 -2.03 -42.95 -26.81
C ILE A 5 -2.59 -41.72 -26.09
N ILE A 6 -3.66 -41.11 -26.62
CA ILE A 6 -4.31 -39.96 -25.99
C ILE A 6 -4.90 -40.33 -24.62
N ILE A 7 -5.53 -41.50 -24.50
CA ILE A 7 -6.09 -41.97 -23.22
C ILE A 7 -4.97 -42.21 -22.20
N ILE A 8 -3.85 -42.81 -22.61
CA ILE A 8 -2.70 -43.04 -21.72
C ILE A 8 -2.07 -41.71 -21.27
N LEU A 9 -1.92 -40.73 -22.16
CA LEU A 9 -1.45 -39.38 -21.83
C LEU A 9 -2.40 -38.66 -20.85
N ALA A 10 -3.71 -38.76 -21.08
CA ALA A 10 -4.71 -38.15 -20.20
C ALA A 10 -4.73 -38.78 -18.79
N ILE A 11 -4.59 -40.11 -18.70
CA ILE A 11 -4.47 -40.83 -17.42
C ILE A 11 -3.17 -40.42 -16.70
N PHE A 12 -2.06 -40.34 -17.44
CA PHE A 12 -0.78 -39.92 -16.87
C PHE A 12 -0.84 -38.50 -16.31
N THR A 13 -1.44 -37.55 -17.03
CA THR A 13 -1.63 -36.17 -16.53
C THR A 13 -2.55 -36.11 -15.31
N CYS A 14 -3.57 -36.96 -15.25
CA CYS A 14 -4.50 -37.01 -14.12
C CYS A 14 -3.80 -37.51 -12.84
N ILE A 15 -2.93 -38.53 -12.97
CA ILE A 15 -2.15 -39.07 -11.86
C ILE A 15 -1.15 -38.04 -11.31
N GLN A 16 -0.50 -37.26 -12.19
CA GLN A 16 0.44 -36.22 -11.76
C GLN A 16 -0.28 -35.09 -11.00
N CYS A 17 -1.48 -34.69 -11.46
CA CYS A 17 -2.29 -33.68 -10.78
C CYS A 17 -2.77 -34.13 -9.38
N SER A 18 -3.19 -35.38 -9.24
CA SER A 18 -3.60 -35.91 -7.93
C SER A 18 -2.42 -36.08 -6.97
N ALA A 19 -1.24 -36.47 -7.47
CA ALA A 19 -0.04 -36.60 -6.65
C ALA A 19 0.47 -35.25 -6.12
N GLN A 20 0.45 -34.20 -6.93
CA GLN A 20 0.88 -32.85 -6.52
C GLN A 20 -0.03 -32.26 -5.42
N ASN A 21 -1.35 -32.40 -5.56
CA ASN A 21 -2.29 -31.91 -4.55
C ASN A 21 -2.14 -32.67 -3.21
N GLN A 22 -1.90 -33.98 -3.26
CA GLN A 22 -1.70 -34.78 -2.04
C GLN A 22 -0.45 -34.37 -1.25
N ASP A 23 0.63 -33.97 -1.94
CA ASP A 23 1.85 -33.47 -1.29
C ASP A 23 1.63 -32.09 -0.65
N ALA A 24 0.91 -31.20 -1.34
CA ALA A 24 0.54 -29.89 -0.82
C ALA A 24 -0.37 -29.97 0.42
N ASP A 25 -1.35 -30.87 0.43
CA ASP A 25 -2.23 -31.11 1.58
C ASP A 25 -1.43 -31.61 2.80
N ALA A 26 -0.48 -32.53 2.59
CA ALA A 26 0.38 -33.04 3.64
C ALA A 26 1.30 -31.93 4.21
N LEU A 27 1.86 -31.09 3.34
CA LEU A 27 2.63 -29.91 3.75
C LEU A 27 1.79 -28.92 4.53
N PHE A 28 0.53 -28.70 4.13
CA PHE A 28 -0.39 -27.80 4.81
C PHE A 28 -0.69 -28.28 6.23
N GLN A 29 -0.95 -29.57 6.42
CA GLN A 29 -1.15 -30.13 7.75
C GLN A 29 0.11 -30.01 8.62
N LYS A 30 1.28 -30.29 8.05
CA LYS A 30 2.56 -30.13 8.77
C LYS A 30 2.80 -28.67 9.19
N ALA A 31 2.41 -27.70 8.36
CA ALA A 31 2.48 -26.28 8.68
C ALA A 31 1.52 -25.90 9.82
N ASN A 32 0.29 -26.43 9.80
CA ASN A 32 -0.67 -26.27 10.89
C ASN A 32 -0.13 -26.85 12.21
N ASP A 33 0.45 -28.05 12.17
CA ASP A 33 1.04 -28.70 13.33
C ASP A 33 2.21 -27.88 13.91
N ALA A 34 3.08 -27.35 13.04
CA ALA A 34 4.15 -26.43 13.45
C ALA A 34 3.58 -25.16 14.10
N TYR A 35 2.51 -24.60 13.55
CA TYR A 35 1.83 -23.43 14.13
C TYR A 35 1.25 -23.73 15.52
N ILE A 36 0.60 -24.89 15.70
CA ILE A 36 0.06 -25.35 16.98
C ILE A 36 1.20 -25.58 17.99
N ALA A 37 2.32 -26.13 17.53
CA ALA A 37 3.55 -26.28 18.32
C ALA A 37 4.25 -24.95 18.64
N LYS A 38 3.70 -23.82 18.17
CA LYS A 38 4.24 -22.45 18.29
C LYS A 38 5.58 -22.25 17.56
N ASP A 39 5.97 -23.17 16.69
CA ASP A 39 7.07 -22.97 15.75
C ASP A 39 6.57 -22.19 14.55
N TYR A 40 6.31 -20.90 14.78
CA TYR A 40 5.73 -20.00 13.78
C TYR A 40 6.66 -19.77 12.59
N LYS A 41 7.97 -19.90 12.79
CA LYS A 41 8.95 -19.80 11.71
C LYS A 41 8.80 -21.00 10.77
N LEU A 42 8.84 -22.21 11.31
CA LEU A 42 8.66 -23.42 10.51
C LEU A 42 7.30 -23.43 9.82
N ALA A 43 6.23 -23.01 10.51
CA ALA A 43 4.91 -22.89 9.91
C ALA A 43 4.92 -21.97 8.67
N ALA A 44 5.50 -20.77 8.79
CA ALA A 44 5.63 -19.84 7.68
C ALA A 44 6.45 -20.43 6.52
N ASP A 45 7.61 -21.03 6.82
CA ASP A 45 8.49 -21.65 5.81
C ASP A 45 7.77 -22.79 5.04
N LEU A 46 6.91 -23.55 5.72
CA LEU A 46 6.12 -24.61 5.09
C LEU A 46 4.96 -24.07 4.25
N TYR A 47 4.24 -23.04 4.70
CA TYR A 47 3.22 -22.39 3.87
C TYR A 47 3.81 -21.75 2.62
N GLU A 48 4.99 -21.11 2.72
CA GLU A 48 5.68 -20.54 1.58
C GLU A 48 6.13 -21.59 0.56
N GLN A 49 6.50 -22.79 1.01
CA GLN A 49 6.79 -23.92 0.13
C GLN A 49 5.57 -24.36 -0.69
N ILE A 50 4.36 -24.30 -0.12
CA ILE A 50 3.12 -24.60 -0.84
C ILE A 50 2.87 -23.52 -1.89
N LEU A 51 3.01 -22.24 -1.52
CA LEU A 51 2.88 -21.11 -2.45
C LEU A 51 3.89 -21.17 -3.60
N ALA A 52 5.10 -21.70 -3.37
CA ALA A 52 6.13 -21.86 -4.40
C ALA A 52 5.76 -22.91 -5.48
N GLN A 53 4.73 -23.72 -5.24
CA GLN A 53 4.17 -24.66 -6.22
C GLN A 53 3.02 -24.05 -7.05
N ASP A 54 2.89 -22.72 -7.02
CA ASP A 54 1.79 -21.95 -7.63
C ASP A 54 0.39 -22.29 -7.08
N LEU A 55 0.32 -22.96 -5.93
CA LEU A 55 -0.94 -23.27 -5.24
C LEU A 55 -1.32 -22.11 -4.33
N THR A 56 -2.51 -21.54 -4.55
CA THR A 56 -3.00 -20.40 -3.77
C THR A 56 -4.41 -20.66 -3.28
N ALA A 57 -4.68 -20.34 -2.00
CA ALA A 57 -5.99 -20.38 -1.39
C ALA A 57 -6.12 -19.26 -0.34
N PRO A 58 -7.32 -18.71 -0.09
CA PRO A 58 -7.53 -17.73 0.97
C PRO A 58 -6.99 -18.20 2.33
N GLU A 59 -7.24 -19.46 2.69
CA GLU A 59 -6.85 -20.08 3.96
C GLU A 59 -5.33 -20.19 4.10
N LEU A 60 -4.63 -20.47 3.00
CA LEU A 60 -3.17 -20.54 2.96
C LEU A 60 -2.55 -19.18 3.26
N TYR A 61 -3.04 -18.13 2.61
CA TYR A 61 -2.58 -16.77 2.90
C TYR A 61 -2.96 -16.33 4.31
N TYR A 62 -4.17 -16.64 4.77
CA TYR A 62 -4.61 -16.34 6.13
C TYR A 62 -3.72 -17.01 7.19
N ASN A 63 -3.42 -18.30 7.05
CA ASN A 63 -2.57 -19.03 7.99
C ASN A 63 -1.11 -18.56 7.95
N LEU A 64 -0.58 -18.22 6.77
CA LEU A 64 0.74 -17.59 6.65
C LEU A 64 0.75 -16.22 7.33
N GLY A 65 -0.30 -15.43 7.16
CA GLY A 65 -0.49 -14.15 7.85
C GLY A 65 -0.48 -14.31 9.37
N ASN A 66 -1.19 -15.31 9.88
CA ASN A 66 -1.21 -15.66 11.31
C ASN A 66 0.19 -16.04 11.82
N ALA A 67 0.93 -16.87 11.08
CA ALA A 67 2.30 -17.25 11.42
C ALA A 67 3.23 -16.02 11.48
N TYR A 68 3.08 -15.09 10.54
CA TYR A 68 3.84 -13.84 10.55
C TYR A 68 3.46 -12.89 11.67
N TYR A 69 2.17 -12.80 11.99
CA TYR A 69 1.68 -12.01 13.12
C TYR A 69 2.30 -12.49 14.44
N LYS A 70 2.35 -13.81 14.67
CA LYS A 70 2.97 -14.40 15.86
C LYS A 70 4.49 -14.21 15.93
N GLN A 71 5.14 -13.94 14.81
CA GLN A 71 6.56 -13.54 14.74
C GLN A 71 6.77 -12.02 14.90
N ASN A 72 5.72 -11.24 15.18
CA ASN A 72 5.73 -9.77 15.17
C ASN A 72 6.13 -9.15 13.82
N LYS A 73 6.02 -9.90 12.72
CA LYS A 73 6.28 -9.42 11.36
C LYS A 73 5.00 -8.85 10.76
N TYR A 74 4.49 -7.76 11.35
CA TYR A 74 3.17 -7.21 11.07
C TYR A 74 2.93 -6.83 9.60
N THR A 75 3.93 -6.28 8.92
CA THR A 75 3.82 -5.95 7.48
C THR A 75 3.57 -7.19 6.61
N LEU A 76 4.26 -8.29 6.90
CA LEU A 76 4.05 -9.55 6.19
C LEU A 76 2.69 -10.18 6.55
N ALA A 77 2.24 -10.03 7.79
CA ALA A 77 0.90 -10.45 8.20
C ALA A 77 -0.19 -9.71 7.41
N ILE A 78 -0.10 -8.37 7.36
CA ILE A 78 -1.01 -7.51 6.59
C ILE A 78 -1.05 -7.93 5.12
N LEU A 79 0.12 -8.04 4.49
CA LEU A 79 0.23 -8.43 3.09
C LEU A 79 -0.51 -9.74 2.79
N ASN A 80 -0.38 -10.73 3.68
CA ASN A 80 -1.00 -12.03 3.47
C ASN A 80 -2.50 -12.01 3.79
N TYR A 81 -2.97 -11.27 4.80
CA TYR A 81 -4.41 -11.09 4.98
C TYR A 81 -5.07 -10.37 3.80
N GLU A 82 -4.41 -9.35 3.24
CA GLU A 82 -4.90 -8.68 2.03
C GLU A 82 -4.92 -9.61 0.81
N ARG A 83 -3.93 -10.50 0.68
CA ARG A 83 -3.95 -11.54 -0.38
C ARG A 83 -5.07 -12.54 -0.19
N ALA A 84 -5.37 -12.93 1.05
CA ALA A 84 -6.52 -13.78 1.36
C ALA A 84 -7.82 -13.08 0.93
N LEU A 85 -7.99 -11.81 1.31
CA LEU A 85 -9.16 -10.99 0.96
C LEU A 85 -9.28 -10.66 -0.53
N LYS A 86 -8.17 -10.71 -1.26
CA LYS A 86 -8.18 -10.57 -2.73
C LYS A 86 -8.74 -11.83 -3.42
N LEU A 87 -8.57 -12.99 -2.79
CA LEU A 87 -9.11 -14.25 -3.30
C LEU A 87 -10.55 -14.48 -2.84
N ASP A 88 -10.87 -14.09 -1.60
CA ASP A 88 -12.19 -14.16 -1.00
C ASP A 88 -12.45 -12.90 -0.16
N ASP A 89 -13.22 -11.97 -0.72
CA ASP A 89 -13.54 -10.69 -0.07
C ASP A 89 -14.54 -10.83 1.08
N GLU A 90 -15.16 -12.01 1.25
CA GLU A 90 -16.05 -12.34 2.36
C GLU A 90 -15.34 -13.11 3.49
N PHE A 91 -14.02 -13.32 3.40
CA PHE A 91 -13.26 -14.05 4.42
C PHE A 91 -13.12 -13.26 5.74
N GLU A 92 -14.11 -13.40 6.61
CA GLU A 92 -14.28 -12.57 7.80
C GLU A 92 -13.14 -12.70 8.81
N ASP A 93 -12.55 -13.89 8.95
CA ASP A 93 -11.39 -14.11 9.83
C ASP A 93 -10.18 -13.28 9.39
N ALA A 94 -9.93 -13.20 8.07
CA ALA A 94 -8.86 -12.38 7.52
C ALA A 94 -9.13 -10.87 7.73
N LYS A 95 -10.39 -10.41 7.59
CA LYS A 95 -10.75 -9.01 7.89
C LYS A 95 -10.51 -8.67 9.36
N ASN A 96 -10.96 -9.55 10.25
CA ASN A 96 -10.83 -9.36 11.69
C ASN A 96 -9.36 -9.32 12.12
N ASN A 97 -8.54 -10.24 11.62
CA ASN A 97 -7.12 -10.25 11.94
C ASN A 97 -6.38 -9.06 11.31
N LEU A 98 -6.70 -8.66 10.08
CA LEU A 98 -6.14 -7.45 9.45
C LEU A 98 -6.43 -6.20 10.29
N LYS A 99 -7.67 -6.04 10.77
CA LYS A 99 -8.07 -4.95 11.67
C LYS A 99 -7.26 -4.99 12.97
N LEU A 100 -7.11 -6.16 13.59
CA LEU A 100 -6.34 -6.33 14.82
C LEU A 100 -4.87 -5.93 14.64
N VAL A 101 -4.23 -6.33 13.55
CA VAL A 101 -2.82 -5.97 13.27
C VAL A 101 -2.69 -4.46 13.05
N ASN A 102 -3.60 -3.85 12.30
CA ASN A 102 -3.57 -2.41 12.06
C ASN A 102 -3.75 -1.59 13.34
N LEU A 103 -4.66 -2.00 14.23
CA LEU A 103 -4.80 -1.37 15.55
C LEU A 103 -3.53 -1.53 16.41
N SER A 104 -2.94 -2.72 16.38
CA SER A 104 -1.68 -2.99 17.08
C SER A 104 -0.54 -2.12 16.55
N LEU A 105 -0.52 -1.84 15.25
CA LEU A 105 0.45 -0.91 14.67
C LEU A 105 0.14 0.53 15.06
N GLU A 106 -1.10 1.00 14.96
CA GLU A 106 -1.46 2.38 15.32
C GLU A 106 -1.07 2.74 16.77
N ASP A 107 -1.30 1.82 17.71
CA ASP A 107 -0.90 2.00 19.11
C ASP A 107 0.63 2.02 19.29
N ASN A 108 1.37 1.20 18.53
CA ASN A 108 2.84 1.16 18.56
C ASN A 108 3.50 2.31 17.75
N LEU A 109 2.78 2.90 16.80
CA LEU A 109 3.26 3.95 15.90
C LEU A 109 2.98 5.37 16.42
N LYS A 110 2.33 5.52 17.58
CA LYS A 110 2.16 6.82 18.27
C LYS A 110 3.48 7.60 18.44
N ASP A 111 4.61 6.89 18.46
CA ASP A 111 5.94 7.45 18.66
C ASP A 111 6.79 7.55 17.38
N ILE A 112 6.34 7.00 16.24
CA ILE A 112 7.04 7.19 14.97
C ILE A 112 6.50 8.46 14.34
N PRO A 113 7.32 9.49 14.06
CA PRO A 113 6.89 10.57 13.22
C PRO A 113 6.68 9.94 11.85
N SER A 114 5.45 9.54 11.56
CA SER A 114 5.02 9.41 10.19
C SER A 114 5.48 10.70 9.53
N THR A 115 6.32 10.59 8.51
CA THR A 115 6.55 11.69 7.58
C THR A 115 5.22 11.94 6.89
N ASN A 116 4.31 12.53 7.65
CA ASN A 116 2.91 12.73 7.36
C ASN A 116 2.90 13.96 6.48
N PHE A 117 3.19 13.79 5.20
CA PHE A 117 2.89 14.81 4.21
C PHE A 117 1.43 15.27 4.37
N ALA A 118 0.53 14.34 4.74
CA ALA A 118 -0.84 14.63 5.16
C ALA A 118 -0.94 15.62 6.34
N ALA A 119 -0.16 15.43 7.42
CA ALA A 119 -0.15 16.36 8.56
C ALA A 119 0.50 17.70 8.20
N ILE A 120 1.50 17.73 7.31
CA ILE A 120 2.06 18.98 6.79
C ILE A 120 0.99 19.72 5.97
N THR A 121 0.26 19.04 5.10
CA THR A 121 -0.83 19.64 4.32
C THR A 121 -1.98 20.12 5.20
N GLU A 122 -2.29 19.39 6.27
CA GLU A 122 -3.33 19.76 7.22
C GLU A 122 -2.90 20.93 8.12
N MET A 123 -1.64 20.96 8.56
CA MET A 123 -1.06 22.04 9.37
C MET A 123 -0.98 23.35 8.58
N ILE A 124 -0.60 23.29 7.30
CA ILE A 124 -0.61 24.46 6.39
C ILE A 124 -2.05 24.93 6.15
N GLY A 125 -2.97 24.01 5.86
CA GLY A 125 -4.38 24.34 5.61
C GLY A 125 -5.08 24.96 6.81
N LYS A 126 -4.84 24.44 8.03
CA LYS A 126 -5.42 24.96 9.27
C LYS A 126 -4.73 26.23 9.78
N GLY A 127 -3.42 26.36 9.59
CA GLY A 127 -2.63 27.50 10.09
C GLY A 127 -2.89 28.81 9.35
N VAL A 128 -3.17 28.75 8.05
CA VAL A 128 -3.45 29.94 7.23
C VAL A 128 -4.94 30.29 7.21
N GLY A 129 -5.82 29.29 7.29
CA GLY A 129 -7.29 29.47 7.25
C GLY A 129 -7.79 30.07 5.93
N LEU A 130 -9.11 29.97 5.67
CA LEU A 130 -9.73 30.52 4.45
C LEU A 130 -9.47 32.02 4.29
N SER A 131 -9.45 32.74 5.41
CA SER A 131 -9.18 34.18 5.48
C SER A 131 -7.73 34.53 5.13
N GLY A 132 -6.75 33.71 5.52
CA GLY A 132 -5.35 33.98 5.22
C GLY A 132 -5.03 33.86 3.75
N TRP A 133 -5.57 32.83 3.08
CA TRP A 133 -5.43 32.67 1.63
C TRP A 133 -6.06 33.82 0.84
N ALA A 134 -7.19 34.35 1.31
CA ALA A 134 -7.82 35.53 0.71
C ALA A 134 -6.98 36.82 0.89
N VAL A 135 -6.34 37.00 2.04
CA VAL A 135 -5.46 38.14 2.29
C VAL A 135 -4.19 38.04 1.45
N PHE A 136 -3.57 36.85 1.38
CA PHE A 136 -2.39 36.63 0.53
C PHE A 136 -2.68 36.92 -0.93
N SER A 137 -3.80 36.43 -1.48
CA SER A 137 -4.17 36.67 -2.88
C SER A 137 -4.49 38.14 -3.16
N LEU A 138 -5.14 38.85 -2.24
CA LEU A 138 -5.39 40.30 -2.36
C LEU A 138 -4.10 41.12 -2.34
N VAL A 139 -3.15 40.78 -1.47
CA VAL A 139 -1.84 41.45 -1.41
C VAL A 139 -1.06 41.20 -2.70
N PHE A 140 -1.04 39.96 -3.19
CA PHE A 140 -0.38 39.60 -4.45
C PHE A 140 -0.97 40.35 -5.63
N LEU A 141 -2.30 40.40 -5.73
CA LEU A 141 -3.02 41.15 -6.75
C LEU A 141 -2.66 42.65 -6.72
N GLY A 142 -2.65 43.25 -5.53
CA GLY A 142 -2.33 44.67 -5.34
C GLY A 142 -0.90 45.01 -5.77
N VAL A 143 0.07 44.18 -5.38
CA VAL A 143 1.48 44.34 -5.78
C VAL A 143 1.65 44.14 -7.28
N GLY A 144 1.02 43.11 -7.86
CA GLY A 144 1.04 42.84 -9.29
C GLY A 144 0.48 44.01 -10.11
N LEU A 145 -0.67 44.56 -9.70
CA LEU A 145 -1.25 45.76 -10.32
C LEU A 145 -0.34 46.99 -10.19
N GLY A 146 0.29 47.19 -9.03
CA GLY A 146 1.26 48.27 -8.84
C GLY A 146 2.46 48.17 -9.78
N LEU A 147 3.02 46.97 -9.94
CA LEU A 147 4.11 46.70 -10.88
C LEU A 147 3.66 46.88 -12.33
N PHE A 148 2.45 46.45 -12.69
CA PHE A 148 1.89 46.65 -14.02
C PHE A 148 1.73 48.15 -14.35
N LEU A 149 1.18 48.94 -13.42
CA LEU A 149 1.05 50.38 -13.60
C LEU A 149 2.42 51.07 -13.70
N LEU A 150 3.39 50.66 -12.87
CA LEU A 150 4.75 51.18 -12.92
C LEU A 150 5.44 50.84 -14.25
N TYR A 151 5.23 49.63 -14.79
CA TYR A 151 5.70 49.27 -16.12
C TYR A 151 5.07 50.11 -17.23
N PHE A 152 3.76 50.33 -17.17
CA PHE A 152 3.01 51.00 -18.22
C PHE A 152 3.30 52.51 -18.27
N PHE A 153 3.35 53.17 -17.11
CA PHE A 153 3.42 54.62 -16.99
C PHE A 153 4.83 55.18 -16.69
N SER A 154 5.84 54.33 -16.47
CA SER A 154 7.20 54.85 -16.22
C SER A 154 7.94 55.18 -17.52
N ASP A 155 8.46 56.40 -17.62
CA ASP A 155 9.33 56.82 -18.71
C ASP A 155 10.78 56.30 -18.56
N ARG A 156 11.14 55.78 -17.39
CA ARG A 156 12.49 55.30 -17.08
C ARG A 156 12.65 53.83 -17.50
N LEU A 157 13.51 53.59 -18.49
CA LEU A 157 13.75 52.28 -19.09
C LEU A 157 14.18 51.19 -18.07
N ASN A 158 14.94 51.58 -17.04
CA ASN A 158 15.35 50.66 -15.97
C ASN A 158 14.20 50.29 -15.02
N LEU A 159 13.27 51.21 -14.75
CA LEU A 159 12.07 50.96 -13.93
C LEU A 159 11.11 50.01 -14.65
N ARG A 160 10.93 50.19 -15.98
CA ARG A 160 10.10 49.28 -16.78
C ARG A 160 10.67 47.87 -16.81
N LYS A 161 11.99 47.72 -16.97
CA LYS A 161 12.66 46.41 -16.93
C LYS A 161 12.48 45.71 -15.58
N LEU A 162 12.70 46.42 -14.48
CA LEU A 162 12.48 45.86 -13.13
C LEU A 162 11.01 45.49 -12.92
N ALA A 163 10.08 46.38 -13.25
CA ALA A 163 8.65 46.12 -13.12
C ALA A 163 8.17 44.93 -13.96
N PHE A 164 8.69 44.77 -15.17
CA PHE A 164 8.39 43.63 -16.02
C PHE A 164 8.93 42.32 -15.45
N SER A 165 10.21 42.30 -15.05
CA SER A 165 10.85 41.10 -14.50
C SER A 165 10.20 40.63 -13.21
N PHE A 166 9.85 41.55 -12.30
CA PHE A 166 9.17 41.18 -11.06
C PHE A 166 7.67 40.95 -11.27
N GLY A 167 7.00 41.73 -12.11
CA GLY A 167 5.56 41.61 -12.37
C GLY A 167 5.17 40.25 -12.95
N PHE A 168 6.02 39.64 -13.78
CA PHE A 168 5.77 38.29 -14.32
C PHE A 168 5.72 37.22 -13.23
N VAL A 169 6.56 37.33 -12.19
CA VAL A 169 6.60 36.39 -11.07
C VAL A 169 5.31 36.47 -10.23
N PHE A 170 4.75 37.67 -10.07
CA PHE A 170 3.54 37.89 -9.27
C PHE A 170 2.23 37.56 -9.99
N ILE A 171 2.24 37.36 -11.31
CA ILE A 171 1.06 36.96 -12.10
C ILE A 171 0.95 35.43 -12.23
N VAL A 172 2.07 34.72 -12.13
CA VAL A 172 2.16 33.26 -12.31
C VAL A 172 1.98 32.49 -10.99
N LEU A 173 2.22 33.15 -9.85
CA LEU A 173 2.05 32.63 -8.49
C LEU A 173 0.72 33.13 -7.88
#